data_AF-W1IQE1-F1
#
_entry.id   AF-W1IQE1-F1
#
_cell.length_a   1.000
_cell.length_b   1.000
_cell.length_c   1.000
_cell.angle_alpha   90.00
_cell.angle_beta   90.00
_cell.angle_gamma   90.00
#
_symmetry.space_group_name_H-M   'P 1'
#
loop_
_entity.id
_entity.type
_entity.pdbx_description
1 polymer ?
#
loop_
_entity_poly.entity_id
_entity_poly.type
_entity_poly.pdbx_seq_one_letter_code
_entity_poly.pdbx_strand_id
1 'polypeptide(L)'
;MSITKEQILDAVAEMSVMDVVEIISMMEEKFGVSAAAAVAVVGAAAEVVEEKTEFDVILTGAGANKVAVIKAVRGATGLGLKEAKDLVESAPAALKEGISKEDAEALKKSLEEAGASVEIK
;
A
#
# COMPACT_ATOMS: atom_id res chain seq x y z
N MET A 1 -11.39 -40.58 17.95
CA MET A 1 -10.34 -40.71 16.92
C MET A 1 -9.35 -39.60 17.19
N SER A 2 -8.17 -39.94 17.71
CA SER A 2 -7.18 -38.96 18.13
C SER A 2 -6.49 -38.41 16.89
N ILE A 3 -6.87 -37.20 16.48
CA ILE A 3 -6.11 -36.47 15.48
C ILE A 3 -4.77 -36.14 16.12
N THR A 4 -3.71 -36.81 15.67
CA THR A 4 -2.35 -36.52 16.16
C THR A 4 -1.79 -35.29 15.44
N LYS A 5 -0.83 -34.60 16.07
CA LYS A 5 -0.21 -33.42 15.47
C LYS A 5 0.47 -33.74 14.13
N GLU A 6 1.01 -34.95 14.01
CA GLU A 6 1.65 -35.46 12.80
C GLU A 6 0.63 -35.62 11.65
N GLN A 7 -0.57 -36.14 11.93
CA GLN A 7 -1.63 -36.27 10.92
C GLN A 7 -2.14 -34.92 10.41
N ILE A 8 -2.13 -33.88 11.25
CA ILE A 8 -2.46 -32.52 10.82
C ILE A 8 -1.37 -31.98 9.92
N LEU A 9 -0.11 -32.22 10.26
CA LEU A 9 1.03 -31.74 9.50
C LEU A 9 1.09 -32.39 8.10
N ASP A 10 0.86 -33.70 8.03
CA ASP A 10 0.83 -34.43 6.76
C ASP A 10 -0.33 -33.94 5.87
N ALA A 11 -1.51 -33.70 6.45
CA ALA A 11 -2.65 -33.15 5.71
C ALA A 11 -2.38 -31.74 5.17
N VAL A 12 -1.67 -30.90 5.93
CA VAL A 12 -1.25 -29.55 5.49
C VAL A 12 -0.17 -29.63 4.41
N ALA A 13 0.72 -30.62 4.48
CA ALA A 13 1.79 -30.82 3.49
C ALA A 13 1.27 -31.34 2.13
N GLU A 14 0.14 -32.04 2.11
CA GLU A 14 -0.52 -32.49 0.88
C GLU A 14 -1.39 -31.40 0.21
N MET A 15 -1.64 -30.28 0.90
CA MET A 15 -2.42 -29.15 0.38
C MET A 15 -1.58 -28.18 -0.44
N SER A 16 -2.24 -27.40 -1.32
CA SER A 16 -1.54 -26.34 -2.04
C SER A 16 -1.22 -25.18 -1.09
N VAL A 17 -0.15 -24.44 -1.39
CA VAL A 17 0.30 -23.31 -0.55
C VAL A 17 -0.82 -22.28 -0.32
N MET A 18 -1.72 -22.10 -1.30
CA MET A 18 -2.87 -21.21 -1.15
C MET A 18 -3.92 -21.73 -0.17
N ASP A 19 -4.21 -23.04 -0.18
CA ASP A 19 -5.15 -23.65 0.75
C ASP A 19 -4.61 -23.61 2.20
N VAL A 20 -3.29 -23.71 2.36
CA VAL A 20 -2.63 -23.55 3.66
C VAL A 20 -2.76 -22.11 4.18
N VAL A 21 -2.66 -21.11 3.30
CA VAL A 21 -2.88 -19.69 3.64
C VAL A 21 -4.33 -19.46 4.07
N GLU A 22 -5.30 -20.04 3.37
CA GLU A 22 -6.72 -19.93 3.76
C GLU A 22 -7.00 -20.56 5.12
N ILE A 23 -6.39 -21.72 5.42
CA ILE A 23 -6.50 -22.36 6.74
C ILE A 23 -5.91 -21.48 7.84
N ILE A 24 -4.77 -20.82 7.59
CA ILE A 24 -4.17 -19.89 8.53
C ILE A 24 -5.13 -18.71 8.79
N SER A 25 -5.68 -18.08 7.75
CA SER A 25 -6.64 -16.97 7.92
C SER A 25 -7.90 -17.38 8.68
N MET A 26 -8.43 -18.58 8.39
CA MET A 26 -9.58 -19.12 9.13
C MET A 26 -9.25 -19.39 10.61
N MET A 27 -8.01 -19.79 10.93
CA MET A 27 -7.56 -19.96 12.31
C MET A 27 -7.40 -18.60 13.02
N GLU A 28 -6.88 -17.58 12.34
CA GLU A 28 -6.74 -16.23 12.87
C GLU A 28 -8.10 -15.60 13.23
N GLU A 29 -9.09 -15.73 12.35
CA GLU A 29 -10.46 -15.25 12.60
C GLU A 29 -11.16 -16.03 13.71
N LYS A 30 -11.06 -17.37 13.69
CA LYS A 30 -11.79 -18.23 14.62
C LYS A 30 -11.26 -18.16 16.05
N PHE A 31 -9.96 -17.96 16.21
CA PHE A 31 -9.34 -17.85 17.53
C PHE A 31 -9.05 -16.39 17.92
N GLY A 32 -9.38 -15.42 17.06
CA GLY A 32 -9.10 -14.00 17.30
C GLY A 32 -7.60 -13.72 17.48
N VAL A 33 -6.75 -14.60 16.95
CA VAL A 33 -5.29 -14.51 17.03
C VAL A 33 -4.84 -13.85 15.74
N SER A 34 -4.77 -12.52 15.74
CA SER A 34 -4.01 -11.82 14.70
C SER A 34 -2.56 -11.71 15.15
N ALA A 35 -1.63 -11.86 14.20
CA ALA A 35 -0.19 -11.66 14.44
C ALA A 35 0.11 -10.30 15.11
N ALA A 36 -0.76 -9.30 14.92
CA ALA A 36 -0.66 -7.98 15.53
C ALA A 36 -0.60 -8.00 17.07
N ALA A 37 -1.24 -8.97 17.75
CA ALA A 37 -1.24 -9.02 19.21
C ALA A 37 0.04 -9.64 19.81
N ALA A 38 0.69 -10.56 19.12
CA ALA A 38 1.93 -11.21 19.58
C ALA A 38 3.17 -10.36 19.28
N VAL A 39 3.14 -9.58 18.19
CA VAL A 39 4.27 -8.73 17.75
C VAL A 39 4.46 -7.49 18.63
N ALA A 40 3.45 -7.08 19.41
CA ALA A 40 3.57 -5.96 20.33
C ALA A 40 4.46 -6.23 21.56
N VAL A 41 4.79 -7.50 21.87
CA VAL A 41 5.46 -7.87 23.15
C VAL A 41 6.95 -8.15 22.99
N VAL A 42 7.46 -8.46 21.80
CA VAL A 42 8.85 -8.88 21.62
C VAL A 42 9.50 -8.05 20.52
N GLY A 43 10.18 -6.98 20.91
CA GLY A 43 11.12 -6.30 20.02
C GLY A 43 12.24 -7.23 19.57
N ALA A 44 12.72 -7.00 18.34
CA ALA A 44 13.93 -7.52 17.70
C ALA A 44 13.90 -8.95 17.13
N ALA A 45 13.62 -9.04 15.82
CA ALA A 45 14.44 -9.72 14.79
C ALA A 45 13.63 -9.76 13.48
N ALA A 46 13.87 -8.78 12.60
CA ALA A 46 13.20 -8.71 11.29
C ALA A 46 13.96 -9.55 10.27
N GLU A 47 13.32 -10.61 9.78
CA GLU A 47 13.62 -11.22 8.49
C GLU A 47 12.33 -11.19 7.64
N VAL A 48 12.22 -10.09 6.89
CA VAL A 48 11.68 -9.94 5.53
C VAL A 48 10.39 -10.69 5.18
N VAL A 49 9.26 -10.14 5.62
CA VAL A 49 8.16 -9.87 4.70
C VAL A 49 8.39 -8.43 4.25
N GLU A 50 8.62 -8.18 2.96
CA GLU A 50 8.56 -6.81 2.43
C GLU A 50 7.13 -6.30 2.63
N GLU A 51 6.84 -5.76 3.82
CA GLU A 51 5.80 -4.77 3.95
C GLU A 51 6.12 -3.71 2.90
N LYS A 52 5.21 -3.50 1.95
CA LYS A 52 5.31 -2.41 1.00
C LYS A 52 5.23 -1.10 1.80
N THR A 53 6.37 -0.64 2.30
CA THR A 53 6.56 0.65 3.00
C THR A 53 6.59 1.82 2.03
N GLU A 54 6.48 1.51 0.74
CA GLU A 54 6.73 2.37 -0.40
C GLU A 54 5.45 2.46 -1.23
N PHE A 55 4.80 3.61 -1.22
CA PHE A 55 3.56 3.87 -1.95
C PHE A 55 3.83 4.84 -3.09
N ASP A 56 3.19 4.58 -4.23
CA ASP A 56 3.30 5.42 -5.41
C ASP A 56 2.06 6.29 -5.54
N VAL A 57 2.26 7.60 -5.69
CA VAL A 57 1.18 8.57 -5.90
C VAL A 57 1.09 8.89 -7.37
N ILE A 58 0.00 8.49 -8.01
CA ILE A 58 -0.24 8.66 -9.44
C ILE A 58 -1.34 9.68 -9.65
N LEU A 59 -1.04 10.74 -10.39
CA LEU A 59 -2.04 11.68 -10.89
C LEU A 59 -2.82 11.02 -12.02
N THR A 60 -4.10 10.73 -11.81
CA THR A 60 -4.98 10.15 -12.84
C THR A 60 -5.68 11.23 -13.67
N GLY A 61 -5.86 12.43 -13.14
CA GLY A 61 -6.41 13.55 -13.89
C GLY A 61 -6.32 14.89 -13.16
N ALA A 62 -6.18 15.97 -13.91
CA ALA A 62 -6.05 17.33 -13.39
C ALA A 62 -7.40 18.04 -13.09
N GLY A 63 -8.52 17.41 -13.45
CA GLY A 63 -9.85 17.98 -13.30
C GLY A 63 -10.03 19.32 -14.01
N ALA A 64 -11.01 20.11 -13.53
CA ALA A 64 -11.34 21.42 -14.10
C ALA A 64 -10.36 22.53 -13.65
N ASN A 65 -9.64 22.33 -12.54
CA ASN A 65 -8.80 23.37 -11.92
C ASN A 65 -7.30 23.17 -12.20
N LYS A 66 -6.94 23.04 -13.49
CA LYS A 66 -5.57 22.73 -13.94
C LYS A 66 -4.49 23.63 -13.35
N VAL A 67 -4.77 24.92 -13.17
CA VAL A 67 -3.79 25.87 -12.61
C VAL A 67 -3.47 25.57 -11.15
N ALA A 68 -4.49 25.21 -10.35
CA ALA A 68 -4.28 24.82 -8.95
C ALA A 68 -3.51 23.50 -8.85
N VAL A 69 -3.87 22.52 -9.69
CA VAL A 69 -3.18 21.23 -9.74
C VAL A 69 -1.71 21.38 -10.15
N ILE A 70 -1.40 22.18 -11.18
CA ILE A 70 0.00 22.45 -11.58
C ILE A 70 0.80 23.08 -10.44
N LYS A 71 0.19 23.99 -9.66
CA LYS A 71 0.86 24.58 -8.48
C LYS A 71 1.11 23.55 -7.39
N ALA A 72 0.15 22.68 -7.11
CA ALA A 72 0.26 21.63 -6.11
C ALA A 72 1.30 20.58 -6.52
N VAL A 73 1.29 20.11 -7.77
CA VAL A 73 2.31 19.22 -8.34
C VAL A 73 3.69 19.85 -8.24
N ARG A 74 3.84 21.13 -8.65
CA ARG A 74 5.12 21.84 -8.53
C ARG A 74 5.61 21.92 -7.09
N GLY A 75 4.71 22.15 -6.13
CA GLY A 75 5.04 22.19 -4.71
C GLY A 75 5.43 20.82 -4.16
N ALA A 76 4.77 19.76 -4.62
CA ALA A 76 5.03 18.40 -4.21
C ALA A 76 6.34 17.84 -4.77
N THR A 77 6.65 18.08 -6.04
CA THR A 77 7.78 17.47 -6.77
C THR A 77 8.99 18.38 -6.93
N GLY A 78 8.83 19.70 -6.78
CA GLY A 78 9.91 20.68 -6.98
C GLY A 78 10.29 20.92 -8.44
N LEU A 79 9.54 20.37 -9.41
CA LEU A 79 9.79 20.52 -10.84
C LEU A 79 9.64 21.97 -11.32
N GLY A 80 10.23 22.28 -12.49
CA GLY A 80 10.00 23.57 -13.15
C GLY A 80 8.56 23.75 -13.63
N LEU A 81 8.13 25.00 -13.88
CA LEU A 81 6.74 25.28 -14.32
C LEU A 81 6.36 24.53 -15.62
N LYS A 82 7.31 24.38 -16.53
CA LYS A 82 7.12 23.65 -17.78
C LYS A 82 6.96 22.15 -17.53
N GLU A 83 7.85 21.56 -16.74
CA GLU A 83 7.84 20.13 -16.40
C GLU A 83 6.60 19.74 -15.61
N ALA A 84 6.19 20.56 -14.63
CA ALA A 84 4.96 20.33 -13.87
C ALA A 84 3.70 20.43 -14.75
N LYS A 85 3.69 21.34 -15.74
CA LYS A 85 2.60 21.41 -16.72
C LYS A 85 2.58 20.17 -17.60
N ASP A 86 3.72 19.79 -18.16
CA ASP A 86 3.85 18.64 -19.05
C ASP A 86 3.41 17.35 -18.31
N LEU A 87 3.81 17.18 -17.03
CA LEU A 87 3.42 16.05 -16.19
C LEU A 87 1.91 16.00 -15.91
N VAL A 88 1.29 17.15 -15.64
CA VAL A 88 -0.16 17.23 -15.39
C VAL A 88 -0.96 16.99 -16.67
N GLU A 89 -0.43 17.39 -17.83
CA GLU A 89 -1.05 17.14 -19.15
C GLU A 89 -0.84 15.70 -19.64
N SER A 90 0.18 15.01 -19.15
CA SER A 90 0.48 13.61 -19.47
C SER A 90 -0.23 12.60 -18.55
N ALA A 91 -1.25 13.01 -17.79
CA ALA A 91 -1.98 12.10 -16.91
C ALA A 91 -2.59 10.91 -17.72
N PRO A 92 -2.48 9.65 -17.23
CA PRO A 92 -1.98 9.25 -15.91
C PRO A 92 -0.45 9.31 -15.78
N ALA A 93 0.05 9.97 -14.72
CA ALA A 93 1.48 10.17 -14.49
C ALA A 93 1.85 10.02 -13.00
N ALA A 94 2.99 9.37 -12.71
CA ALA A 94 3.51 9.25 -11.35
C ALA A 94 4.05 10.59 -10.84
N LEU A 95 3.69 10.96 -9.61
CA LEU A 95 4.12 12.20 -8.96
C LEU A 95 5.28 11.96 -8.00
N LYS A 96 5.15 10.92 -7.17
CA LYS A 96 6.18 10.41 -6.28
C LYS A 96 6.04 8.91 -6.18
N GLU A 97 7.16 8.23 -6.19
CA GLU A 97 7.24 6.78 -6.08
C GLU A 97 8.00 6.44 -4.80
N GLY A 98 7.62 5.33 -4.18
CA GLY A 98 8.27 4.81 -2.97
C GLY A 98 8.26 5.74 -1.77
N ILE A 99 7.16 6.46 -1.53
CA ILE A 99 7.02 7.31 -0.34
C ILE A 99 6.23 6.62 0.77
N SER A 100 6.40 7.09 2.00
CA SER A 100 5.67 6.55 3.14
C SER A 100 4.15 6.69 2.95
N LYS A 101 3.37 5.83 3.60
CA LYS A 101 1.90 5.91 3.53
C LYS A 101 1.36 7.27 3.95
N GLU A 102 1.94 7.86 4.99
CA GLU A 102 1.56 9.16 5.53
C GLU A 102 1.83 10.27 4.51
N ASP A 103 2.98 10.23 3.85
CA ASP A 103 3.32 11.19 2.78
C ASP A 103 2.41 11.00 1.56
N ALA A 104 2.10 9.76 1.18
CA ALA A 104 1.21 9.45 0.06
C ALA A 104 -0.21 9.97 0.30
N GLU A 105 -0.76 9.75 1.49
CA GLU A 105 -2.08 10.25 1.88
C GLU A 105 -2.11 11.77 1.99
N ALA A 106 -1.06 12.40 2.53
CA ALA A 106 -0.95 13.86 2.60
C ALA A 106 -0.89 14.49 1.20
N LEU A 107 -0.12 13.89 0.28
CA LEU A 107 0.07 14.38 -1.09
C LEU A 107 -1.21 14.18 -1.92
N LYS A 108 -1.87 13.03 -1.77
CA LYS A 108 -3.20 12.78 -2.34
C LYS A 108 -4.21 13.84 -1.87
N LYS A 109 -4.31 14.07 -0.56
CA LYS A 109 -5.24 15.06 -0.01
C LYS A 109 -4.99 16.46 -0.54
N SER A 110 -3.74 16.92 -0.58
CA SER A 110 -3.37 18.24 -1.10
C SER A 110 -3.75 18.41 -2.58
N LEU A 111 -3.63 17.35 -3.38
CA LEU A 111 -3.97 17.37 -4.80
C LEU A 111 -5.48 17.27 -5.05
N GLU A 112 -6.20 16.47 -4.27
CA GLU A 112 -7.66 16.40 -4.32
C GLU A 112 -8.30 17.74 -3.90
N GLU A 113 -7.75 18.43 -2.89
CA GLU A 113 -8.14 19.80 -2.51
C GLU A 113 -7.90 20.80 -3.65
N ALA A 114 -6.86 20.58 -4.47
CA ALA A 114 -6.60 21.37 -5.68
C ALA A 114 -7.51 20.99 -6.87
N GLY A 115 -8.32 19.94 -6.74
CA GLY A 115 -9.27 19.46 -7.76
C GLY A 115 -8.72 18.39 -8.70
N ALA A 116 -7.61 17.73 -8.34
CA ALA A 116 -7.07 16.60 -9.07
C ALA A 116 -7.71 15.26 -8.65
N SER A 117 -7.59 14.25 -9.50
CA SER A 117 -7.84 12.84 -9.18
C SER A 117 -6.49 12.14 -9.04
N VAL A 118 -6.32 11.42 -7.93
CA VAL A 118 -5.06 10.77 -7.54
C VAL A 118 -5.32 9.35 -7.03
N GLU A 119 -4.47 8.42 -7.46
CA GLU A 119 -4.47 7.03 -7.04
C GLU A 119 -3.18 6.74 -6.26
N ILE A 120 -3.28 5.98 -5.15
CA ILE A 120 -2.13 5.50 -4.39
C ILE A 120 -1.98 4.01 -4.71
N LYS A 121 -0.80 3.58 -5.14
CA LYS A 121 -0.49 2.18 -5.45
C LYS A 121 0.55 1.59 -4.53
#